data_AF-A0A9P0Q315-F1
#
_entry.id   AF-A0A9P0Q315-F1
#
_cell.length_a   1.000
_cell.length_b   1.000
_cell.length_c   1.000
_cell.angle_alpha   90.00
_cell.angle_beta   90.00
_cell.angle_gamma   90.00
#
_symmetry.space_group_name_H-M   'P 1'
#
loop_
_entity.id
_entity.type
_entity.pdbx_description
1 polymer ?
#
loop_
_entity_poly.entity_id
_entity_poly.type
_entity_poly.pdbx_seq_one_letter_code
_entity_poly.pdbx_strand_id
1 'polypeptide(L)'
;MNTCFKKLIRKQDTHLTLAISRSERLMLTLRFLATGDSYHSLQYLFRIPVTTISRIIPEVCEAIFTVLKTDYLQTTNARNPSKTAKEVREQFKNYFVSKHGEVAWQYKYI
;
A
#
# COMPACT_ATOMS: atom_id res chain seq x y z
N MET A 1 -20.39 -0.47 -4.83
CA MET A 1 -18.99 -0.76 -4.42
C MET A 1 -18.79 -2.07 -3.63
N ASN A 2 -19.80 -2.62 -2.92
CA ASN A 2 -19.58 -3.69 -1.92
C ASN A 2 -19.58 -5.16 -2.40
N THR A 3 -19.88 -5.44 -3.68
CA THR A 3 -20.10 -6.81 -4.17
C THR A 3 -18.89 -7.42 -4.87
N CYS A 4 -17.98 -6.61 -5.42
CA CYS A 4 -16.84 -7.11 -6.20
C CYS A 4 -15.72 -7.66 -5.28
N PHE A 5 -15.31 -6.88 -4.28
CA PHE A 5 -14.26 -7.27 -3.33
C PHE A 5 -14.60 -8.54 -2.54
N LYS A 6 -15.88 -8.69 -2.15
CA LYS A 6 -16.38 -9.88 -1.44
C LYS A 6 -16.26 -11.17 -2.26
N LYS A 7 -16.29 -11.08 -3.60
CA LYS A 7 -16.10 -12.24 -4.49
C LYS A 7 -14.62 -12.59 -4.66
N LEU A 8 -13.73 -11.60 -4.75
CA LEU A 8 -12.30 -11.79 -5.01
C LEU A 8 -11.55 -12.51 -3.87
N ILE A 9 -11.93 -12.31 -2.61
CA ILE A 9 -11.18 -12.85 -1.45
C ILE A 9 -11.81 -14.12 -0.86
N ARG A 10 -12.96 -14.55 -1.41
CA ARG A 10 -13.67 -15.73 -0.95
C ARG A 10 -12.94 -17.02 -1.35
N LYS A 11 -12.40 -17.75 -0.38
CA LYS A 11 -12.08 -19.18 -0.55
C LYS A 11 -13.29 -20.00 -0.06
N GLN A 12 -13.44 -21.21 -0.58
CA GLN A 12 -14.47 -22.16 -0.15
C GLN A 12 -13.90 -23.05 0.95
N ASP A 13 -14.73 -23.40 1.93
CA ASP A 13 -14.39 -24.40 2.93
C ASP A 13 -14.16 -25.75 2.25
N THR A 14 -13.12 -26.46 2.66
CA THR A 14 -12.85 -27.81 2.15
C THR A 14 -13.18 -28.80 3.25
N HIS A 15 -13.49 -30.05 2.89
CA HIS A 15 -13.89 -31.12 3.83
C HIS A 15 -12.87 -31.41 4.95
N LEU A 16 -11.66 -30.86 4.84
CA LEU A 16 -10.53 -31.05 5.75
C LEU A 16 -10.11 -29.76 6.50
N THR A 17 -10.57 -28.58 6.10
CA THR A 17 -10.16 -27.28 6.69
C THR A 17 -11.23 -26.20 6.52
N LEU A 18 -11.45 -25.41 7.58
CA LEU A 18 -12.22 -24.16 7.50
C LEU A 18 -11.39 -23.10 6.76
N ALA A 19 -11.99 -22.46 5.77
CA ALA A 19 -11.34 -21.38 5.05
C ALA A 19 -11.23 -20.15 5.96
N ILE A 20 -10.05 -19.54 5.99
CA ILE A 20 -9.82 -18.27 6.70
C ILE A 20 -10.83 -17.24 6.20
N SER A 21 -11.53 -16.58 7.13
CA SER A 21 -12.62 -15.70 6.79
C SER A 21 -12.12 -14.51 5.95
N ARG A 22 -12.97 -13.96 5.09
CA ARG A 22 -12.61 -12.80 4.25
C ARG A 22 -12.11 -11.62 5.09
N SER A 23 -12.72 -11.44 6.27
CA SER A 23 -12.36 -10.38 7.21
C SER A 23 -10.97 -10.59 7.81
N GLU A 24 -10.61 -11.82 8.19
CA GLU A 24 -9.27 -12.12 8.70
C GLU A 24 -8.19 -11.95 7.63
N ARG A 25 -8.46 -12.41 6.39
CA ARG A 25 -7.52 -12.21 5.27
C ARG A 25 -7.25 -10.73 5.02
N LEU A 26 -8.31 -9.91 5.06
CA LEU A 26 -8.18 -8.46 4.92
C LEU A 26 -7.42 -7.83 6.10
N MET A 27 -7.81 -8.17 7.33
CA MET A 27 -7.18 -7.65 8.55
C MET A 27 -5.68 -7.96 8.59
N LEU A 28 -5.31 -9.19 8.22
CA LEU A 28 -3.92 -9.62 8.16
C LEU A 28 -3.12 -8.78 7.16
N THR A 29 -3.65 -8.57 5.95
CA THR A 29 -2.98 -7.76 4.93
C THR A 29 -2.91 -6.29 5.32
N LEU A 30 -3.96 -5.72 5.91
CA LEU A 30 -3.93 -4.33 6.39
C LEU A 30 -2.90 -4.14 7.51
N ARG A 31 -2.79 -5.10 8.44
CA ARG A 31 -1.74 -5.06 9.47
C ARG A 31 -0.34 -5.11 8.85
N PHE A 32 -0.13 -5.98 7.86
CA PHE A 32 1.14 -6.05 7.13
C PHE A 32 1.48 -4.72 6.45
N LEU A 33 0.52 -4.11 5.73
CA LEU A 33 0.73 -2.84 5.04
C LEU A 33 0.99 -1.66 5.99
N ALA A 34 0.34 -1.65 7.16
CA ALA A 34 0.49 -0.57 8.14
C ALA A 34 1.81 -0.63 8.92
N THR A 35 2.29 -1.83 9.25
CA THR A 35 3.46 -2.03 10.12
C THR A 35 4.73 -2.43 9.36
N GLY A 36 4.60 -3.04 8.17
CA GLY A 36 5.74 -3.62 7.43
C GLY A 36 6.37 -4.83 8.12
N ASP A 37 5.61 -5.52 8.98
CA ASP A 37 6.11 -6.60 9.82
C ASP A 37 6.47 -7.86 9.01
N SER A 38 7.34 -8.71 9.56
CA SER A 38 7.74 -9.96 8.90
C SER A 38 6.59 -10.98 8.88
N TYR A 39 6.60 -11.91 7.91
CA TYR A 39 5.60 -12.98 7.87
C TYR A 39 5.66 -13.91 9.09
N HIS A 40 6.83 -14.06 9.72
CA HIS A 40 6.97 -14.84 10.94
C HIS A 40 6.27 -14.18 12.12
N SER A 41 6.42 -12.87 12.28
CA SER A 41 5.70 -12.11 13.31
C SER A 41 4.18 -12.24 13.14
N LEU A 42 3.70 -12.10 11.89
CA LEU A 42 2.28 -12.26 11.57
C LEU A 42 1.76 -13.67 11.83
N GLN A 43 2.57 -14.70 11.61
CA GLN A 43 2.20 -16.08 11.95
C GLN A 43 1.90 -16.23 13.43
N TYR A 44 2.70 -15.63 14.32
CA TYR A 44 2.44 -15.70 15.76
C TYR A 44 1.18 -14.94 16.16
N LEU A 45 0.92 -13.79 15.55
CA LEU A 45 -0.25 -12.95 15.85
C LEU A 45 -1.57 -13.57 15.37
N PHE A 46 -1.61 -14.02 14.12
CA PHE A 46 -2.84 -14.52 13.49
C PHE A 46 -2.99 -16.03 13.56
N ARG A 47 -1.98 -16.75 14.06
CA ARG A 47 -1.93 -18.23 14.11
C ARG A 47 -2.11 -18.88 12.74
N ILE A 48 -1.61 -18.23 11.70
CA ILE A 48 -1.64 -18.70 10.31
C ILE A 48 -0.20 -19.02 9.87
N PRO A 49 0.07 -20.17 9.24
CA PRO A 49 1.41 -20.50 8.76
C PRO A 49 1.93 -19.47 7.75
N VAL A 50 3.23 -19.17 7.80
CA VAL A 50 3.92 -18.25 6.85
C VAL A 50 3.64 -18.61 5.39
N THR A 51 3.57 -19.89 5.05
CA THR A 51 3.27 -20.38 3.69
C THR A 51 1.88 -19.98 3.20
N THR A 52 0.93 -19.83 4.12
CA THR A 52 -0.43 -19.38 3.80
C THR A 52 -0.46 -17.86 3.74
N ILE A 53 0.22 -17.18 4.67
CA ILE A 53 0.36 -15.71 4.69
C ILE A 53 0.96 -15.18 3.38
N SER A 54 2.03 -15.82 2.90
CA SER A 54 2.71 -15.42 1.66
C SER A 54 1.82 -15.51 0.42
N ARG A 55 0.75 -16.32 0.46
CA ARG A 55 -0.26 -16.41 -0.61
C ARG A 55 -1.40 -15.42 -0.38
N ILE A 56 -1.83 -15.22 0.86
CA ILE A 56 -2.93 -14.32 1.21
C ILE A 56 -2.58 -12.87 0.88
N ILE A 57 -1.40 -12.40 1.30
CA ILE A 57 -1.03 -10.99 1.20
C ILE A 57 -1.07 -10.50 -0.27
N PRO A 58 -0.39 -11.15 -1.23
CA PRO A 58 -0.45 -10.74 -2.63
C PRO A 58 -1.86 -10.81 -3.22
N GLU A 59 -2.62 -11.89 -2.95
CA GLU A 59 -4.01 -12.05 -3.43
C GLU A 59 -4.90 -10.88 -2.97
N VAL A 60 -4.79 -10.48 -1.70
CA VAL A 60 -5.58 -9.38 -1.14
C VAL A 60 -5.09 -8.02 -1.67
N CYS A 61 -3.78 -7.82 -1.79
CA CYS A 61 -3.22 -6.59 -2.36
C CYS A 61 -3.67 -6.38 -3.81
N GLU A 62 -3.70 -7.43 -4.64
CA GLU A 62 -4.19 -7.36 -6.03
C GLU A 62 -5.69 -7.02 -6.07
N ALA A 63 -6.49 -7.61 -5.19
CA ALA A 63 -7.91 -7.31 -5.07
C ALA A 63 -8.15 -5.84 -4.63
N ILE A 64 -7.38 -5.34 -3.66
CA ILE A 64 -7.41 -3.94 -3.23
C ILE A 64 -7.04 -3.02 -4.38
N PHE A 65 -5.93 -3.33 -5.07
CA PHE A 65 -5.45 -2.53 -6.19
C PHE A 65 -6.47 -2.46 -7.31
N THR A 66 -7.10 -3.57 -7.68
CA THR A 66 -8.11 -3.60 -8.75
C THR A 66 -9.31 -2.72 -8.42
N VAL A 67 -9.75 -2.70 -7.16
CA VAL A 67 -10.86 -1.84 -6.72
C VAL A 67 -10.44 -0.37 -6.68
N LEU A 68 -9.31 -0.05 -6.05
CA LEU A 68 -8.85 1.33 -5.89
C LEU A 68 -8.32 1.96 -7.18
N LYS A 69 -7.85 1.15 -8.14
CA LYS A 69 -7.32 1.65 -9.42
C LYS A 69 -8.33 2.44 -10.21
N THR A 70 -9.59 2.01 -10.18
CA THR A 70 -10.65 2.65 -10.95
C THR A 70 -10.97 4.04 -10.41
N ASP A 71 -10.97 4.19 -9.09
CA ASP A 71 -11.46 5.40 -8.40
C ASP A 71 -10.33 6.37 -8.02
N TYR A 72 -9.14 5.87 -7.66
CA TYR A 72 -8.08 6.68 -7.02
C TYR A 72 -6.68 6.49 -7.63
N LEU A 73 -6.36 5.33 -8.22
CA LEU A 73 -5.03 5.05 -8.77
C LEU A 73 -5.01 5.16 -10.30
N GLN A 74 -5.77 6.11 -10.86
CA GLN A 74 -5.58 6.56 -12.23
C GLN A 74 -4.23 7.26 -12.34
N THR A 75 -3.16 6.46 -12.39
CA THR A 75 -1.87 6.95 -12.83
C THR A 75 -2.07 7.35 -14.28
N THR A 76 -2.01 8.66 -14.55
CA THR A 76 -1.89 9.13 -15.91
C THR A 76 -0.70 8.38 -16.50
N ASN A 77 -0.92 7.58 -17.53
CA ASN A 77 0.06 6.66 -18.12
C ASN A 77 1.27 7.37 -18.78
N ALA A 78 1.55 8.60 -18.39
CA ALA A 78 2.63 9.40 -18.89
C ALA A 78 3.78 9.29 -17.89
N ARG A 79 4.98 9.03 -18.41
CA ARG A 79 6.27 9.39 -17.77
C ARG A 79 6.39 10.91 -17.55
N ASN A 80 5.27 11.61 -17.38
CA ASN A 80 5.12 13.04 -17.45
C ASN A 80 4.23 13.43 -16.27
N PRO A 81 4.80 14.08 -15.23
CA PRO A 81 4.03 14.56 -14.10
C PRO A 81 2.97 15.57 -14.58
N SER A 82 1.86 15.63 -13.86
CA SER A 82 0.80 16.61 -14.14
C SER A 82 1.38 18.03 -14.16
N LYS A 83 0.76 18.92 -14.94
CA LYS A 83 1.21 20.32 -15.04
C LYS A 83 1.31 20.97 -13.66
N THR A 84 0.31 20.72 -12.80
CA THR A 84 0.27 21.17 -11.41
C THR A 84 1.46 20.63 -10.60
N ALA A 85 1.80 19.35 -10.73
CA ALA A 85 2.95 18.79 -10.02
C ALA A 85 4.29 19.39 -10.47
N LYS A 86 4.42 19.74 -11.77
CA LYS A 86 5.60 20.46 -12.29
C LYS A 86 5.70 21.87 -11.74
N GLU A 87 4.57 22.59 -11.70
CA GLU A 87 4.50 23.96 -11.17
C GLU A 87 4.87 23.99 -9.68
N VAL A 88 4.29 23.09 -8.88
CA VAL A 88 4.62 22.95 -7.45
C VAL A 88 6.11 22.64 -7.26
N ARG A 89 6.67 21.72 -8.05
CA ARG A 89 8.10 21.40 -7.99
C ARG A 89 8.99 22.62 -8.27
N GLU A 90 8.65 23.41 -9.29
CA GLU A 90 9.44 24.59 -9.66
C GLU A 90 9.33 25.69 -8.60
N GLN A 91 8.16 25.88 -8.00
CA GLN A 91 7.98 26.79 -6.87
C GLN A 91 8.88 26.42 -5.68
N PHE A 92 8.87 25.15 -5.28
CA PHE A 92 9.73 24.68 -4.18
C PHE A 92 11.22 24.84 -4.52
N LYS A 93 11.63 24.48 -5.74
CA LYS A 93 13.01 24.68 -6.19
C LYS A 93 13.45 26.13 -6.06
N ASN A 94 12.62 27.08 -6.51
CA ASN A 94 12.92 28.51 -6.41
C ASN A 94 12.96 28.98 -4.95
N TYR A 95 12.07 28.48 -4.10
CA TYR A 95 12.04 28.80 -2.68
C TYR A 95 13.33 28.37 -1.97
N PHE A 96 13.75 27.11 -2.11
CA PHE A 96 14.93 26.57 -1.44
C PHE A 96 16.27 27.15 -1.92
N VAL A 97 16.30 27.74 -3.13
CA VAL A 97 17.49 28.44 -3.65
C VAL A 97 17.48 29.92 -3.28
N SER A 98 16.34 30.46 -2.85
CA SER A 98 16.23 31.85 -2.39
C SER A 98 16.77 32.01 -0.97
N LYS A 99 17.13 33.25 -0.62
CA LYS A 99 17.49 33.65 0.75
C LYS A 99 16.42 33.31 1.81
N HIS A 100 15.15 33.17 1.41
CA HIS A 100 14.08 32.83 2.35
C HIS A 100 14.02 31.33 2.68
N GLY A 101 14.53 30.46 1.79
CA GLY A 101 14.59 29.02 2.00
C GLY A 101 15.95 28.52 2.50
N GLU A 102 16.89 29.44 2.76
CA GLU A 102 18.22 29.12 3.27
C GLU A 102 18.13 28.56 4.69
N VAL A 103 18.91 27.51 4.98
CA VAL A 103 18.93 26.91 6.31
C VAL A 103 20.30 27.08 6.94
N ALA A 104 20.33 27.44 8.23
CA ALA A 104 21.56 27.77 8.96
C ALA A 104 22.64 26.67 8.90
N TRP A 105 22.27 25.40 8.75
CA TRP A 105 23.21 24.28 8.65
C TRP A 105 23.86 24.14 7.27
N GLN A 106 23.32 24.78 6.24
CA GLN A 106 23.75 24.66 4.85
C GLN A 106 25.15 25.24 4.60
N TYR A 107 25.63 26.10 5.50
CA TYR A 107 26.95 26.74 5.45
C TYR A 107 27.90 26.25 6.57
N LYS A 108 27.51 25.23 7.33
CA LYS A 108 28.20 24.83 8.58
C LYS A 108 29.58 24.17 8.36
N TYR A 109 29.93 23.86 7.12
CA TYR A 109 31.17 23.17 6.75
C TYR A 109 31.88 23.79 5.53
N ILE A 110 31.59 25.06 5.21
CA ILE A 110 32.34 25.82 4.21
C ILE A 110 33.52 26.51 4.88
#